data_AF-A0A0Q7YEP4-F1
#
_entry.id   AF-A0A0Q7YEP4-F1
#
_cell.length_a   1.000
_cell.length_b   1.000
_cell.length_c   1.000
_cell.angle_alpha   90.00
_cell.angle_beta   90.00
_cell.angle_gamma   90.00
#
_symmetry.space_group_name_H-M   'P 1'
#
loop_
_entity.id
_entity.type
_entity.pdbx_description
1 polymer ?
#
loop_
_entity_poly.entity_id
_entity_poly.type
_entity_poly.pdbx_seq_one_letter_code
_entity_poly.pdbx_strand_id
1 'polypeptide(L)'
;MIEACICEGEHESHGELGPVDNTENVGRLVTSPNHFRKDGTLKPGTFPLSHIRSSGVSLLRIDRMSEEEITEISHLIGKQGETPVGVLVRTAASVRAIQDEKGDQALCVLDDPVLANPPYPDNPAHAIAVSSKERPDEDIAEIQNELMELFNEALRTIGSVKK
;
A
#
# COMPACT_ATOMS: atom_id res chain seq x y z
N MET A 1 1.57 -25.65 -2.81
CA MET A 1 2.23 -24.93 -3.91
C MET A 1 1.38 -23.70 -4.14
N ILE A 2 1.93 -22.50 -3.90
CA ILE A 2 1.21 -21.25 -4.19
C ILE A 2 1.38 -21.06 -5.69
N GLU A 3 0.30 -21.23 -6.46
CA GLU A 3 0.30 -20.84 -7.87
C GLU A 3 0.57 -19.34 -7.92
N ALA A 4 1.66 -18.95 -8.58
CA ALA A 4 2.04 -17.55 -8.74
C ALA A 4 0.87 -16.78 -9.38
N CYS A 5 0.59 -15.57 -8.90
CA CYS A 5 -0.38 -14.70 -9.57
C CYS A 5 -0.02 -14.58 -11.05
N ILE A 6 -1.03 -14.50 -11.92
CA ILE A 6 -0.91 -14.10 -13.34
C ILE A 6 -0.03 -12.83 -13.52
N CYS A 7 0.01 -11.98 -12.50
CA CYS A 7 0.72 -10.71 -12.42
C CYS A 7 2.05 -10.77 -11.64
N GLU A 8 2.33 -11.87 -10.94
CA GLU A 8 3.64 -12.16 -10.32
C GLU A 8 4.41 -13.19 -11.16
N GLY A 9 4.03 -13.32 -12.43
CA GLY A 9 4.68 -14.16 -13.44
C GLY A 9 6.14 -13.76 -13.62
N GLU A 10 6.99 -14.32 -12.76
CA GLU A 10 8.44 -14.38 -12.80
C GLU A 10 9.18 -13.05 -13.01
N HIS A 11 9.53 -12.39 -11.89
CA HIS A 11 10.71 -11.51 -11.79
C HIS A 11 10.67 -10.19 -12.60
N GLU A 12 9.51 -9.71 -13.03
CA GLU A 12 9.39 -8.34 -13.55
C GLU A 12 9.51 -7.34 -12.40
N SER A 13 10.76 -7.08 -12.01
CA SER A 13 11.15 -5.94 -11.20
C SER A 13 11.17 -4.72 -12.11
N HIS A 14 10.43 -3.68 -11.74
CA HIS A 14 10.44 -2.40 -12.42
C HIS A 14 11.50 -1.43 -11.86
N GLY A 15 12.08 -1.74 -10.68
CA GLY A 15 13.10 -0.93 -10.03
C GLY A 15 14.40 -1.66 -9.67
N GLU A 16 15.37 -0.90 -9.17
CA GLU A 16 16.69 -1.41 -8.73
C GLU A 16 16.62 -2.26 -7.45
N LEU A 17 15.52 -2.16 -6.69
CA LEU A 17 15.32 -2.87 -5.42
C LEU A 17 14.85 -4.32 -5.59
N GLY A 18 14.59 -4.77 -6.82
CA GLY A 18 14.04 -6.10 -7.08
C GLY A 18 12.54 -6.20 -6.78
N PRO A 19 11.93 -7.37 -7.03
CA PRO A 19 10.54 -7.64 -6.66
C PRO A 19 10.34 -7.51 -5.14
N VAL A 20 9.11 -7.24 -4.71
CA VAL A 20 8.77 -7.11 -3.28
C VAL A 20 8.74 -8.50 -2.62
N ASP A 21 9.70 -8.80 -1.75
CA ASP A 21 9.76 -10.09 -1.05
C ASP A 21 8.61 -10.23 -0.04
N ASN A 22 8.14 -11.47 0.20
CA ASN A 22 7.08 -11.78 1.16
C ASN A 22 7.39 -11.32 2.59
N THR A 23 8.67 -11.29 2.95
CA THR A 23 9.15 -10.89 4.28
C THR A 23 9.26 -9.37 4.43
N GLU A 24 9.17 -8.59 3.35
CA GLU A 24 9.25 -7.13 3.43
C GLU A 24 7.99 -6.54 4.07
N ASN A 25 8.21 -5.58 4.96
CA ASN A 25 7.16 -4.70 5.47
C ASN A 25 6.79 -3.69 4.39
N VAL A 26 5.51 -3.68 4.02
CA VAL A 26 4.90 -2.67 3.17
C VAL A 26 3.96 -1.80 3.98
N GLY A 27 3.88 -0.53 3.60
CA GLY A 27 3.22 0.48 4.38
C GLY A 27 2.32 1.39 3.55
N ARG A 28 1.06 1.53 3.95
CA ARG A 28 0.16 2.54 3.39
C ARG A 28 0.28 3.84 4.18
N LEU A 29 0.79 4.90 3.55
CA LEU A 29 0.77 6.23 4.15
C LEU A 29 -0.68 6.70 4.36
N VAL A 30 -0.98 7.21 5.56
CA VAL A 30 -2.30 7.75 5.90
C VAL A 30 -2.21 9.17 6.43
N THR A 31 -3.26 9.94 6.13
CA THR A 31 -3.36 11.38 6.34
C THR A 31 -4.71 11.73 6.96
N SER A 32 -4.76 12.76 7.79
CA SER A 32 -5.99 13.29 8.36
C SER A 32 -6.30 14.65 7.71
N PRO A 33 -7.56 14.95 7.37
CA PRO A 33 -8.78 14.18 7.65
C PRO A 33 -9.13 13.14 6.57
N ASN A 34 -8.32 12.97 5.53
CA ASN A 34 -8.70 12.19 4.35
C ASN A 34 -8.98 10.71 4.66
N HIS A 35 -8.10 10.07 5.43
CA HIS A 35 -8.13 8.63 5.70
C HIS A 35 -8.81 8.24 7.02
N PHE A 36 -9.12 9.22 7.87
CA PHE A 36 -9.70 8.98 9.19
C PHE A 36 -11.10 9.61 9.32
N ARG A 37 -12.00 8.89 9.99
CA ARG A 37 -13.26 9.45 10.51
C ARG A 37 -12.99 10.29 11.75
N LYS A 38 -14.01 11.04 12.19
CA LYS A 38 -13.92 11.89 13.40
C LYS A 38 -13.68 11.10 14.69
N ASP A 39 -14.06 9.82 14.70
CA ASP A 39 -13.85 8.88 15.81
C ASP A 39 -12.45 8.22 15.80
N GLY A 40 -11.60 8.55 14.82
CA GLY A 40 -10.26 7.98 14.67
C GLY A 40 -10.22 6.65 13.91
N THR A 41 -11.35 6.10 13.46
CA THR A 41 -11.38 4.89 12.64
C THR A 41 -10.99 5.18 11.18
N LEU A 42 -10.42 4.17 10.50
CA LEU A 42 -10.09 4.28 9.08
C LEU A 42 -11.35 4.39 8.22
N LYS A 43 -11.31 5.27 7.21
CA LYS A 43 -12.32 5.34 6.16
C LYS A 43 -12.05 4.28 5.08
N PRO A 44 -13.09 3.75 4.40
CA PRO A 44 -12.90 2.86 3.25
C PRO A 44 -12.05 3.51 2.14
N GLY A 45 -12.12 4.83 2.00
CA GLY A 45 -11.28 5.61 1.07
C GLY A 45 -9.77 5.51 1.32
N THR A 46 -9.32 4.91 2.42
CA THR A 46 -7.92 4.50 2.62
C THR A 46 -7.47 3.49 1.58
N PHE A 47 -8.37 2.62 1.13
CA PHE A 47 -8.15 1.64 0.08
C PHE A 47 -9.23 1.82 -1.01
N PRO A 48 -9.13 2.82 -1.90
CA PRO A 48 -10.18 3.09 -2.89
C PRO A 48 -10.44 1.89 -3.80
N LEU A 49 -11.72 1.60 -4.09
CA LEU A 49 -12.10 0.47 -4.97
C LEU A 49 -11.45 0.54 -6.35
N SER A 50 -11.32 1.74 -6.92
CA SER A 50 -10.63 1.94 -8.21
C SER A 50 -9.14 1.60 -8.15
N HIS A 51 -8.50 1.83 -7.01
CA HIS A 51 -7.08 1.53 -6.82
C HIS A 51 -6.86 0.03 -6.64
N ILE A 52 -7.73 -0.62 -5.85
CA ILE A 52 -7.72 -2.08 -5.73
C ILE A 52 -7.92 -2.74 -7.10
N ARG A 53 -8.86 -2.21 -7.90
CA ARG A 53 -9.22 -2.78 -9.20
C ARG A 53 -8.14 -2.65 -10.25
N SER A 54 -7.54 -1.46 -10.40
CA SER A 54 -6.71 -1.18 -11.57
C SER A 54 -5.47 -0.34 -11.31
N SER A 55 -5.58 0.80 -10.62
CA SER A 55 -4.44 1.74 -10.54
C SER A 55 -3.41 1.37 -9.48
N GLY A 56 -3.68 0.39 -8.62
CA GLY A 56 -2.82 0.02 -7.50
C GLY A 56 -3.06 0.88 -6.25
N VAL A 57 -3.19 0.21 -5.11
CA VAL A 57 -3.07 0.83 -3.80
C VAL A 57 -1.59 1.12 -3.56
N SER A 58 -1.20 2.39 -3.65
CA SER A 58 0.15 2.86 -3.29
C SER A 58 0.58 2.41 -1.90
N LEU A 59 1.80 1.87 -1.83
CA LEU A 59 2.51 1.37 -0.65
C LEU A 59 3.98 1.85 -0.68
N LEU A 60 4.59 1.88 0.49
CA LEU A 60 6.01 2.10 0.72
C LEU A 60 6.67 0.79 1.18
N ARG A 61 7.82 0.42 0.64
CA ARG A 61 8.65 -0.70 1.13
C ARG A 61 9.43 -0.23 2.35
N ILE A 62 8.85 -0.37 3.53
CA ILE A 62 9.34 0.24 4.78
C ILE A 62 10.75 -0.22 5.13
N ASP A 63 11.07 -1.49 4.89
CA ASP A 63 12.42 -2.03 5.18
C ASP A 63 13.50 -1.53 4.21
N ARG A 64 13.11 -0.82 3.15
CA ARG A 64 14.00 -0.24 2.13
C ARG A 64 14.16 1.26 2.27
N MET A 65 13.60 1.86 3.32
CA MET A 65 13.58 3.30 3.54
C MET A 65 14.04 3.62 4.96
N SER A 66 14.74 4.74 5.11
CA SER A 66 15.01 5.38 6.39
C SER A 66 13.75 6.08 6.94
N GLU A 67 13.74 6.36 8.25
CA GLU A 67 12.65 7.11 8.87
C GLU A 67 12.57 8.54 8.31
N GLU A 68 13.73 9.13 8.00
CA GLU A 68 13.84 10.43 7.35
C GLU A 68 13.18 10.44 5.96
N GLU A 69 13.45 9.44 5.12
CA GLU A 69 12.83 9.33 3.78
C GLU A 69 11.32 9.13 3.87
N ILE A 70 10.85 8.27 4.78
CA ILE A 70 9.40 8.08 5.03
C ILE A 70 8.77 9.40 5.46
N THR A 71 9.43 10.13 6.35
CA THR A 71 8.97 11.42 6.85
C THR A 71 8.91 12.44 5.72
N GLU A 72 9.95 12.59 4.92
CA GLU A 72 10.01 13.53 3.79
C GLU A 72 8.90 13.25 2.78
N ILE A 73 8.80 12.00 2.30
CA ILE A 73 7.76 11.57 1.36
C ILE A 73 6.36 11.81 1.94
N SER A 74 6.17 11.55 3.23
CA SER A 74 4.87 11.76 3.86
C SER A 74 4.41 13.22 3.80
N HIS A 75 5.32 14.16 4.04
CA HIS A 75 5.02 15.60 3.98
C HIS A 75 4.75 16.08 2.55
N LEU A 76 5.37 15.45 1.55
CA LEU A 76 5.22 15.80 0.14
C LEU A 76 3.96 15.22 -0.51
N ILE A 77 3.48 14.06 -0.04
CA ILE A 77 2.22 13.45 -0.52
C ILE A 77 0.99 14.11 0.12
N GLY A 78 1.13 14.70 1.30
CA GLY A 78 0.04 15.41 1.97
C GLY A 78 -0.53 16.53 1.11
N LYS A 79 -1.82 16.44 0.77
CA LYS A 79 -2.52 17.53 0.07
C LYS A 79 -2.70 18.73 0.98
N GLN A 80 -2.94 19.91 0.40
CA GLN A 80 -3.23 21.12 1.17
C GLN A 80 -4.42 20.89 2.13
N GLY A 81 -4.19 21.06 3.43
CA GLY A 81 -5.19 20.82 4.47
C GLY A 81 -5.23 19.38 5.02
N GLU A 82 -4.34 18.51 4.54
CA GLU A 82 -4.10 17.19 5.12
C GLU A 82 -2.78 17.18 5.92
N THR A 83 -2.73 16.35 6.96
CA THR A 83 -1.52 16.12 7.75
C THR A 83 -1.20 14.63 7.76
N PRO A 84 0.05 14.23 7.47
CA PRO A 84 0.49 12.86 7.66
C PRO A 84 0.29 12.42 9.10
N VAL A 85 -0.38 11.28 9.29
CA VAL A 85 -0.61 10.70 10.63
C VAL A 85 0.40 9.59 10.90
N GLY A 86 0.71 8.80 9.88
CA GLY A 86 1.61 7.67 10.00
C GLY A 86 1.48 6.72 8.83
N VAL A 87 1.98 5.51 9.02
CA VAL A 87 1.94 4.43 8.04
C VAL A 87 1.23 3.21 8.63
N LEU A 88 0.29 2.64 7.90
CA LEU A 88 -0.31 1.35 8.23
C LEU A 88 0.62 0.25 7.70
N VAL A 89 1.28 -0.50 8.59
CA VAL A 89 2.36 -1.43 8.20
C VAL A 89 1.96 -2.91 8.38
N ARG A 90 2.18 -3.69 7.33
CA ARG A 90 2.00 -5.16 7.29
C ARG A 90 3.08 -5.80 6.42
N THR A 91 3.24 -7.11 6.54
CA THR A 91 4.13 -7.84 5.61
C THR A 91 3.47 -7.98 4.25
N ALA A 92 4.27 -8.01 3.18
CA ALA A 92 3.76 -8.29 1.83
C ALA A 92 3.07 -9.66 1.77
N ALA A 93 3.57 -10.66 2.50
CA ALA A 93 2.91 -11.97 2.65
C ALA A 93 1.48 -11.85 3.20
N SER A 94 1.24 -11.00 4.21
CA SER A 94 -0.10 -10.82 4.77
C SER A 94 -1.07 -10.18 3.77
N VAL A 95 -0.59 -9.27 2.92
CA VAL A 95 -1.42 -8.66 1.87
C VAL A 95 -1.76 -9.69 0.78
N ARG A 96 -0.78 -10.48 0.36
CA ARG A 96 -0.96 -11.58 -0.61
C ARG A 96 -1.82 -12.73 -0.07
N ALA A 97 -1.88 -12.89 1.25
CA ALA A 97 -2.70 -13.91 1.90
C ALA A 97 -4.22 -13.61 1.85
N ILE A 98 -4.63 -12.40 1.44
CA ILE A 98 -6.04 -12.13 1.17
C ILE A 98 -6.47 -12.98 -0.03
N GLN A 99 -7.50 -13.80 0.17
CA GLN A 99 -8.01 -14.74 -0.80
C GLN A 99 -9.43 -14.36 -1.24
N ASP A 100 -9.82 -14.76 -2.45
CA ASP A 100 -11.21 -14.72 -2.87
C ASP A 100 -11.99 -15.95 -2.36
N GLU A 101 -13.29 -16.01 -2.65
CA GLU A 101 -14.16 -17.12 -2.23
C GLU A 101 -13.69 -18.51 -2.72
N LYS A 102 -12.86 -18.56 -3.77
CA LYS A 102 -12.30 -19.80 -4.33
C LYS A 102 -10.98 -20.20 -3.67
N GLY A 103 -10.45 -19.36 -2.79
CA GLY A 103 -9.14 -19.53 -2.16
C GLY A 103 -7.98 -19.03 -3.00
N ASP A 104 -8.23 -18.35 -4.13
CA ASP A 104 -7.17 -17.77 -4.95
C ASP A 104 -6.65 -16.48 -4.30
N GLN A 105 -5.36 -16.19 -4.42
CA GLN A 105 -4.78 -14.91 -4.00
C GLN A 105 -5.51 -13.73 -4.68
N ALA A 106 -6.04 -12.82 -3.87
CA ALA A 106 -6.87 -11.71 -4.33
C ALA A 106 -6.06 -10.50 -4.78
N LEU A 107 -4.95 -10.24 -4.11
CA LEU A 107 -4.08 -9.08 -4.33
C LEU A 107 -2.66 -9.50 -4.62
N CYS A 108 -1.98 -8.70 -5.40
CA CYS A 108 -0.55 -8.86 -5.67
C CYS A 108 0.19 -7.60 -5.30
N VAL A 109 1.41 -7.80 -4.84
CA VAL A 109 2.26 -6.71 -4.35
C VAL A 109 3.44 -6.61 -5.30
N LEU A 110 3.52 -5.49 -6.01
CA LEU A 110 4.48 -5.27 -7.09
C LEU A 110 5.33 -4.05 -6.75
N ASP A 111 6.60 -4.05 -7.14
CA ASP A 111 7.39 -2.84 -7.12
C ASP A 111 6.94 -1.92 -8.28
N ASP A 112 6.86 -0.63 -7.97
CA ASP A 112 6.37 0.40 -8.89
C ASP A 112 7.13 1.70 -8.60
N PRO A 113 8.46 1.74 -8.85
CA PRO A 113 9.28 2.86 -8.45
C PRO A 113 8.79 4.16 -9.11
N VAL A 114 8.58 5.20 -8.32
CA VAL A 114 8.23 6.52 -8.83
C VAL A 114 9.51 7.31 -9.03
N LEU A 115 9.97 7.46 -10.26
CA LEU A 115 11.19 8.19 -10.60
C LEU A 115 10.89 9.36 -11.54
N ALA A 116 11.59 10.47 -11.37
CA ALA A 116 11.50 11.66 -12.20
C ALA A 116 10.06 12.17 -12.41
N ASN A 117 9.28 12.23 -11.32
CA ASN A 117 7.86 12.64 -11.36
C ASN A 117 7.56 13.94 -10.58
N PRO A 118 8.05 15.12 -11.04
CA PRO A 118 7.75 16.39 -10.39
C PRO A 118 6.24 16.65 -10.28
N PRO A 119 5.74 17.23 -9.17
CA PRO A 119 6.51 17.81 -8.06
C PRO A 119 6.90 16.81 -6.96
N TYR A 120 6.61 15.52 -7.13
CA TYR A 120 6.91 14.50 -6.13
C TYR A 120 8.39 14.08 -6.20
N PRO A 121 9.00 13.73 -5.05
CA PRO A 121 10.37 13.24 -5.03
C PRO A 121 10.44 11.84 -5.65
N ASP A 122 11.64 11.43 -6.01
CA ASP A 122 11.90 10.05 -6.37
C ASP A 122 11.62 9.14 -5.17
N ASN A 123 10.90 8.05 -5.44
CA ASN A 123 10.60 7.00 -4.49
C ASN A 123 10.85 5.64 -5.13
N PRO A 124 12.12 5.18 -5.16
CA PRO A 124 12.46 3.84 -5.66
C PRO A 124 11.84 2.72 -4.81
N ALA A 125 11.47 3.02 -3.57
CA ALA A 125 10.82 2.10 -2.63
C ALA A 125 9.28 2.10 -2.73
N HIS A 126 8.70 2.74 -3.77
CA HIS A 126 7.27 2.66 -4.03
C HIS A 126 6.88 1.25 -4.52
N ALA A 127 5.73 0.80 -4.05
CA ALA A 127 5.11 -0.45 -4.42
C ALA A 127 3.60 -0.25 -4.53
N ILE A 128 2.90 -1.19 -5.14
CA ILE A 128 1.44 -1.19 -5.21
C ILE A 128 0.86 -2.54 -4.80
N ALA A 129 -0.32 -2.51 -4.19
CA ALA A 129 -1.20 -3.67 -4.10
C ALA A 129 -2.37 -3.54 -5.07
N VAL A 130 -2.55 -4.50 -5.97
CA VAL A 130 -3.60 -4.47 -7.01
C VAL A 130 -4.25 -5.84 -7.14
N SER A 131 -5.50 -5.89 -7.60
CA SER A 131 -6.22 -7.13 -7.86
C SER A 131 -5.44 -8.05 -8.79
N SER A 132 -5.34 -9.32 -8.42
CA SER A 132 -4.61 -10.35 -9.17
C SER A 132 -5.20 -10.69 -10.54
N LYS A 133 -6.49 -10.39 -10.72
CA LYS A 133 -7.27 -10.59 -11.94
C LYS A 133 -8.38 -9.54 -12.03
N GLU A 134 -9.02 -9.44 -13.19
CA GLU A 134 -10.23 -8.65 -13.33
C GLU A 134 -11.35 -9.26 -12.47
N ARG A 135 -12.06 -8.42 -11.72
CA ARG A 135 -13.08 -8.83 -10.75
C ARG A 135 -14.30 -7.90 -10.81
N PRO A 136 -15.51 -8.41 -10.53
CA PRO A 136 -16.69 -7.57 -10.37
C PRO A 136 -16.59 -6.64 -9.16
N ASP A 137 -17.43 -5.62 -9.12
CA ASP A 137 -17.42 -4.60 -8.07
C ASP A 137 -17.66 -5.16 -6.67
N GLU A 138 -18.44 -6.24 -6.56
CA GLU A 138 -18.74 -6.93 -5.29
C GLU A 138 -17.47 -7.56 -4.69
N ASP A 139 -16.74 -8.38 -5.44
CA ASP A 139 -15.44 -8.93 -5.03
C ASP A 139 -14.44 -7.82 -4.64
N ILE A 140 -14.42 -6.70 -5.37
CA ILE A 140 -13.50 -5.59 -5.06
C ILE A 140 -13.88 -4.93 -3.72
N ALA A 141 -15.17 -4.86 -3.39
CA ALA A 141 -15.64 -4.36 -2.10
C ALA A 141 -15.28 -5.32 -0.95
N GLU A 142 -15.32 -6.63 -1.19
CA GLU A 142 -14.87 -7.64 -0.21
C GLU A 142 -13.37 -7.52 0.06
N ILE A 143 -12.55 -7.39 -1.00
CA ILE A 143 -11.11 -7.14 -0.86
C ILE A 143 -10.84 -5.85 -0.08
N GLN A 144 -11.63 -4.80 -0.30
CA GLN A 144 -11.53 -3.57 0.50
C GLN A 144 -11.79 -3.84 1.98
N ASN A 145 -12.81 -4.63 2.33
CA ASN A 145 -13.11 -4.97 3.72
C ASN A 145 -11.96 -5.77 4.35
N GLU A 146 -11.44 -6.78 3.66
CA GLU A 146 -10.29 -7.58 4.11
C GLU A 146 -9.04 -6.71 4.33
N LEU A 147 -8.76 -5.76 3.43
CA LEU A 147 -7.67 -4.78 3.63
C LEU A 147 -7.92 -3.89 4.85
N MET A 148 -9.15 -3.42 5.05
CA MET A 148 -9.50 -2.59 6.21
C MET A 148 -9.33 -3.35 7.52
N GLU A 149 -9.72 -4.62 7.57
CA GLU A 149 -9.53 -5.50 8.72
C GLU A 149 -8.05 -5.82 8.95
N LEU A 150 -7.35 -6.22 7.89
CA LEU A 150 -5.92 -6.54 7.94
C LEU A 150 -5.12 -5.35 8.50
N PHE A 151 -5.38 -4.13 8.04
CA PHE A 151 -4.66 -2.93 8.47
C PHE A 151 -5.28 -2.23 9.68
N ASN A 152 -6.34 -2.78 10.28
CA ASN A 152 -6.86 -2.26 11.54
C ASN A 152 -5.78 -2.36 12.62
N GLU A 153 -5.64 -1.30 13.43
CA GLU A 153 -4.62 -1.17 14.48
C GLU A 153 -3.16 -1.33 13.97
N ALA A 154 -2.92 -1.21 12.67
CA ALA A 154 -1.60 -1.32 12.03
C ALA A 154 -0.77 -0.03 12.04
N LEU A 155 -1.29 1.02 12.66
CA LEU A 155 -0.74 2.36 12.54
C LEU A 155 0.57 2.48 13.31
N ARG A 156 1.63 2.83 12.58
CA ARG A 156 2.89 3.31 13.14
C ARG A 156 2.95 4.81 12.89
N THR A 157 3.02 5.60 13.96
CA THR A 157 3.22 7.04 13.87
C THR A 157 4.61 7.30 13.31
N ILE A 158 4.69 8.14 12.28
CA ILE A 158 5.97 8.64 11.80
C ILE A 158 6.50 9.60 12.87
N GLY A 159 7.77 9.44 13.27
CA GLY A 159 8.41 10.28 14.29
C GLY A 159 8.18 11.76 13.98
N SER A 160 7.61 12.48 14.95
CA SER A 160 7.48 13.93 14.83
C SER A 160 8.88 14.51 14.70
N VAL A 161 9.18 15.13 13.56
CA VAL A 161 10.40 15.93 13.41
C VAL A 161 10.38 16.95 14.55
N LYS A 162 11.22 16.73 15.57
CA LYS A 162 11.51 17.79 16.53
C LYS A 162 12.22 18.87 15.72
N LYS A 163 11.51 19.98 15.52
CA LYS A 163 12.07 21.24 15.01
C LYS A 163 13.36 21.60 15.74
#